data_AF-A0A1E5GZR6-F1
#
_entry.id   AF-A0A1E5GZR6-F1
#
_cell.length_a   1.000
_cell.length_b   1.000
_cell.length_c   1.000
_cell.angle_alpha   90.00
_cell.angle_beta   90.00
_cell.angle_gamma   90.00
#
_symmetry.space_group_name_H-M   'P 1'
#
loop_
_entity.id
_entity.type
_entity.pdbx_description
1 polymer ?
#
loop_
_entity_poly.entity_id
_entity_poly.type
_entity_poly.pdbx_seq_one_letter_code
_entity_poly.pdbx_strand_id
1 'polypeptide(L)'
;MTPKEAAALNHYLTTPPEEFYKEIDEVDETENWNKDDKGTIVSESDWVFVAYFKKFAVESGKLSAVVTEEFVVEQNGFLDLLEEKGADRLLKEKLEIISGKEWLSNR
;
A
#
# COMPACT_ATOMS: atom_id res chain seq x y z
N MET A 1 -14.49 55.95 14.15
CA MET A 1 -13.94 54.91 13.26
C MET A 1 -13.21 55.60 12.13
N THR A 2 -11.89 55.48 12.10
CA THR A 2 -11.05 56.09 11.05
C THR A 2 -10.92 55.13 9.87
N PRO A 3 -10.72 55.63 8.63
CA PRO A 3 -10.60 54.78 7.44
C PRO A 3 -9.45 53.75 7.52
N LYS A 4 -8.47 53.95 8.42
CA LYS A 4 -7.42 52.97 8.72
C LYS A 4 -7.91 51.75 9.50
N GLU A 5 -8.93 51.91 10.34
CA GLU A 5 -9.50 50.81 11.15
C GLU A 5 -10.39 49.89 10.28
N ALA A 6 -11.06 50.44 9.27
CA ALA A 6 -11.86 49.65 8.31
C ALA A 6 -11.01 48.84 7.33
N ALA A 7 -9.83 49.35 6.96
CA ALA A 7 -8.88 48.63 6.10
C ALA A 7 -8.22 47.44 6.84
N ALA A 8 -7.92 47.62 8.13
CA ALA A 8 -7.36 46.54 8.96
C ALA A 8 -8.35 45.38 9.14
N LEU A 9 -9.65 45.67 9.30
CA LEU A 9 -10.66 44.63 9.51
C LEU A 9 -10.91 43.76 8.26
N ASN A 10 -10.83 44.34 7.06
CA ASN A 10 -10.99 43.59 5.80
C ASN A 10 -9.83 42.61 5.53
N HIS A 11 -8.60 42.94 5.94
CA HIS A 11 -7.44 42.04 5.75
C HIS A 11 -7.59 40.75 6.59
N TYR A 12 -8.17 40.83 7.78
CA TYR A 12 -8.39 39.67 8.65
C TYR A 12 -9.56 38.78 8.21
N LEU A 13 -10.49 39.29 7.41
CA LEU A 13 -11.68 38.56 6.95
C LEU A 13 -11.49 37.84 5.60
N THR A 14 -10.48 38.23 4.80
CA THR A 14 -10.24 37.66 3.46
C THR A 14 -8.99 36.78 3.37
N THR A 15 -8.13 36.79 4.38
CA THR A 15 -6.97 35.90 4.43
C THR A 15 -7.30 34.75 5.38
N PRO A 16 -7.57 33.52 4.88
CA PRO A 16 -7.63 32.38 5.77
C PRO A 16 -6.27 32.29 6.49
N PRO A 17 -6.24 32.02 7.80
CA PRO A 17 -4.99 31.90 8.53
C PRO A 17 -4.14 30.82 7.84
N GLU A 18 -2.87 31.12 7.57
CA GLU A 18 -1.89 30.17 7.00
C GLU A 18 -1.75 28.88 7.82
N GLU A 19 -2.32 28.84 9.03
CA GLU A 19 -2.48 27.64 9.86
C GLU A 19 -3.48 26.62 9.30
N PHE A 20 -4.26 26.94 8.26
CA PHE A 20 -5.10 25.96 7.55
C PHE A 20 -4.40 25.25 6.39
N TYR A 21 -3.18 25.66 6.02
CA TYR A 21 -2.38 25.00 4.97
C TYR A 21 -1.11 24.35 5.54
N LYS A 22 -1.22 23.71 6.70
CA LYS A 22 -0.45 22.48 6.88
C LYS A 22 -1.25 21.39 6.19
N GLU A 23 -0.93 21.14 4.93
CA GLU A 23 -1.01 19.79 4.40
C GLU A 23 -0.21 18.92 5.36
N ILE A 24 -0.92 18.29 6.29
CA ILE A 24 -0.41 17.18 7.08
C ILE A 24 -0.34 16.02 6.09
N ASP A 25 0.66 16.05 5.22
CA ASP A 25 1.22 14.84 4.64
C ASP A 25 2.26 14.31 5.65
N GLU A 26 1.87 14.24 6.93
CA GLU A 26 2.41 13.19 7.80
C GLU A 26 1.68 11.94 7.34
N VAL A 27 2.15 11.36 6.23
CA VAL A 27 1.94 9.94 5.98
C VAL A 27 2.55 9.29 7.21
N ASP A 28 1.70 8.85 8.13
CA ASP A 28 2.11 8.16 9.33
C ASP A 28 2.84 6.89 8.84
N GLU A 29 4.16 6.95 8.76
CA GLU A 29 4.99 5.84 8.28
C GLU A 29 4.88 4.62 9.23
N THR A 30 4.21 4.79 10.38
CA THR A 30 3.83 3.72 11.29
C THR A 30 2.46 3.12 11.02
N GLU A 31 1.67 3.58 10.03
CA GLU A 31 0.37 2.98 9.70
C GLU A 31 0.45 1.74 8.80
N ASN A 32 1.62 1.40 8.25
CA ASN A 32 1.76 0.30 7.27
C ASN A 32 2.73 -0.82 7.71
N TRP A 33 3.26 -0.78 8.93
CA TRP A 33 4.24 -1.77 9.42
C TRP A 33 3.70 -3.20 9.44
N ASN A 34 2.38 -3.38 9.56
CA ASN A 34 1.71 -4.67 9.62
C ASN A 34 0.70 -4.88 8.48
N LYS A 35 0.79 -4.12 7.38
CA LYS A 35 -0.10 -4.32 6.23
C LYS A 35 0.54 -5.17 5.15
N ASP A 36 -0.26 -6.06 4.60
CA ASP A 36 0.07 -6.88 3.43
C ASP A 36 0.00 -6.07 2.12
N ASP A 37 0.36 -6.65 0.98
CA ASP A 37 0.34 -5.99 -0.34
C ASP A 37 -1.06 -5.57 -0.82
N LYS A 38 -2.13 -6.06 -0.17
CA LYS A 38 -3.52 -5.67 -0.43
C LYS A 38 -4.02 -4.64 0.59
N GLY A 39 -3.19 -4.19 1.52
CA GLY A 39 -3.54 -3.21 2.55
C GLY A 39 -4.26 -3.80 3.76
N THR A 40 -4.29 -5.13 3.89
CA THR A 40 -4.91 -5.84 5.02
C THR A 40 -3.95 -5.88 6.20
N ILE A 41 -4.46 -5.57 7.40
CA ILE A 41 -3.67 -5.64 8.63
C ILE A 41 -3.47 -7.11 9.02
N VAL A 42 -2.21 -7.54 9.09
CA VAL A 42 -1.82 -8.87 9.55
C VAL A 42 -1.66 -8.86 11.06
N SER A 43 -2.33 -9.79 11.73
CA SER A 43 -2.19 -10.06 13.16
C SER A 43 -1.25 -11.24 13.39
N GLU A 44 -0.76 -11.40 14.62
CA GLU A 44 0.11 -12.53 14.98
C GLU A 44 -0.56 -13.92 14.76
N SER A 45 -1.88 -13.97 14.86
CA SER A 45 -2.69 -15.18 14.69
C SER A 45 -2.98 -15.54 13.22
N ASP A 46 -2.70 -14.62 12.30
CA ASP A 46 -3.01 -14.80 10.88
C ASP A 46 -1.93 -15.64 10.18
N TRP A 47 -2.25 -16.12 8.98
CA TRP A 47 -1.30 -16.78 8.11
C TRP A 47 -0.96 -15.86 6.94
N VAL A 48 0.33 -15.66 6.72
CA VAL A 48 0.85 -14.84 5.63
C VAL A 48 1.37 -15.76 4.54
N PHE A 49 0.92 -15.50 3.32
CA PHE A 49 1.29 -16.20 2.11
C PHE A 49 2.23 -15.33 1.31
N VAL A 50 3.45 -15.80 1.12
CA VAL A 50 4.45 -15.19 0.22
C VAL A 50 4.41 -15.97 -1.08
N ALA A 51 3.75 -15.41 -2.08
CA ALA A 51 3.45 -16.06 -3.34
C ALA A 51 4.21 -15.41 -4.50
N TYR A 52 4.78 -16.23 -5.38
CA TYR A 52 5.46 -15.76 -6.58
C TYR A 52 4.69 -16.13 -7.84
N PHE A 53 4.32 -15.14 -8.66
CA PHE A 53 3.61 -15.35 -9.92
C PHE A 53 4.51 -15.08 -11.12
N LYS A 54 4.38 -15.92 -12.15
CA LYS A 54 5.01 -15.69 -13.45
C LYS A 54 4.28 -14.56 -14.17
N LYS A 55 5.02 -13.53 -14.54
CA LYS A 55 4.57 -12.45 -15.40
C LYS A 55 5.37 -12.48 -16.68
N PHE A 56 4.66 -12.49 -17.80
CA PHE A 56 5.26 -12.52 -19.12
C PHE A 56 5.50 -11.10 -19.58
N ALA A 57 6.76 -10.69 -19.69
CA ALA A 57 7.12 -9.46 -20.37
C ALA A 57 7.05 -9.70 -21.88
N VAL A 58 6.16 -8.98 -22.55
CA VAL A 58 6.04 -9.00 -24.00
C VAL A 58 6.69 -7.74 -24.53
N GLU A 59 7.80 -7.90 -25.25
CA GLU A 59 8.45 -6.80 -25.96
C GLU A 59 8.22 -6.99 -27.46
N SER A 60 7.63 -5.99 -28.12
CA SER A 60 7.34 -6.01 -29.55
C SER A 60 6.59 -7.27 -30.04
N GLY A 61 5.64 -7.77 -29.25
CA GLY A 61 4.81 -8.94 -29.63
C GLY A 61 5.50 -10.30 -29.52
N LYS A 62 6.75 -10.35 -29.02
CA LYS A 62 7.42 -11.59 -28.62
C LYS A 62 7.54 -11.65 -27.10
N LEU A 63 7.34 -12.85 -26.57
CA LEU A 63 7.54 -13.18 -25.17
C LEU A 63 9.06 -13.06 -24.90
N SER A 64 9.49 -11.96 -24.27
CA SER A 64 10.92 -11.61 -24.16
C SER A 64 11.55 -12.10 -22.86
N ALA A 65 10.78 -12.11 -21.77
CA ALA A 65 11.23 -12.63 -20.48
C ALA A 65 10.06 -13.14 -19.63
N VAL A 66 10.33 -14.16 -18.80
CA VAL A 66 9.47 -14.53 -17.68
C VAL A 66 10.06 -13.84 -16.45
N VAL A 67 9.36 -12.82 -15.96
CA VAL A 67 9.68 -12.17 -14.69
C VAL A 67 8.80 -12.74 -13.59
N THR A 68 9.29 -12.76 -12.35
CA THR A 68 8.51 -13.19 -11.19
C THR A 68 8.07 -11.99 -10.39
N GLU A 69 6.79 -11.95 -10.05
CA GLU A 69 6.18 -10.92 -9.21
C GLU A 69 5.86 -11.55 -7.86
N GLU A 70 6.44 -11.00 -6.79
CA GLU A 70 6.21 -11.42 -5.41
C GLU A 70 4.97 -10.72 -4.85
N PHE A 71 4.20 -11.44 -4.04
CA PHE A 71 3.07 -10.92 -3.29
C PHE A 71 3.08 -11.49 -1.88
N VAL A 72 2.97 -10.61 -0.90
CA VAL A 72 2.81 -10.95 0.51
C VAL A 72 1.39 -10.59 0.91
N VAL A 73 0.55 -11.60 1.15
CA VAL A 73 -0.88 -11.41 1.42
C VAL A 73 -1.39 -12.36 2.50
N GLU A 74 -2.47 -11.97 3.17
CA GLU A 74 -3.23 -12.89 4.02
C GLU A 74 -3.96 -13.98 3.19
N GLN A 75 -4.56 -14.97 3.84
CA GLN A 75 -5.24 -16.08 3.19
C GLN A 75 -6.29 -15.63 2.16
N ASN A 76 -7.13 -14.65 2.50
CA ASN A 76 -8.17 -14.17 1.59
C ASN A 76 -7.55 -13.45 0.38
N GLY A 77 -6.58 -12.57 0.61
CA GLY A 77 -5.86 -11.88 -0.47
C GLY A 77 -5.11 -12.85 -1.39
N PHE A 78 -4.64 -13.99 -0.87
CA PHE A 78 -4.03 -15.04 -1.69
C PHE A 78 -5.04 -15.72 -2.61
N LEU A 79 -6.26 -16.01 -2.12
CA LEU A 79 -7.32 -16.57 -2.96
C LEU A 79 -7.73 -15.57 -4.06
N ASP A 80 -7.86 -14.28 -3.71
CA ASP A 80 -8.14 -13.22 -4.69
C ASP A 80 -7.03 -13.15 -5.77
N LEU A 81 -5.75 -13.26 -5.38
CA LEU A 81 -4.63 -13.28 -6.33
C LEU A 81 -4.66 -14.50 -7.25
N LEU A 82 -5.06 -15.67 -6.74
CA LEU A 82 -5.21 -16.87 -7.55
C LEU A 82 -6.31 -16.70 -8.60
N GLU A 83 -7.43 -16.05 -8.25
CA GLU A 83 -8.52 -15.74 -9.17
C GLU A 83 -8.13 -14.66 -10.19
N GLU A 84 -7.40 -13.61 -9.77
CA GLU A 84 -6.98 -12.50 -10.62
C GLU A 84 -5.90 -12.91 -11.63
N LYS A 85 -4.86 -13.62 -11.17
CA LYS A 85 -3.67 -13.92 -11.98
C LYS A 85 -3.70 -15.30 -12.62
N GLY A 86 -4.51 -16.21 -12.10
CA GLY A 86 -4.58 -17.60 -12.53
C GLY A 86 -3.60 -18.50 -11.77
N ALA A 87 -4.12 -19.61 -11.26
CA ALA A 87 -3.35 -20.61 -10.51
C ALA A 87 -2.26 -21.31 -11.34
N ASP A 88 -2.31 -21.24 -12.68
CA ASP A 88 -1.28 -21.78 -13.57
C ASP A 88 0.02 -20.96 -13.52
N ARG A 89 -0.08 -19.68 -13.17
CA ARG A 89 1.06 -18.76 -13.09
C ARG A 89 1.76 -18.78 -11.74
N LEU A 90 1.15 -19.40 -10.72
CA LEU A 90 1.75 -19.53 -9.39
C LEU A 90 2.95 -20.48 -9.40
N LEU A 91 4.07 -20.01 -8.88
CA LEU A 91 5.25 -20.82 -8.58
C LEU A 91 5.09 -21.53 -7.24
N LYS A 92 4.41 -22.67 -7.25
CA LYS A 92 4.13 -23.46 -6.04
C LYS A 92 5.38 -23.89 -5.28
N GLU A 93 6.49 -24.09 -5.99
CA GLU A 93 7.80 -24.46 -5.40
C GLU A 93 8.43 -23.33 -4.58
N LYS A 94 7.98 -22.08 -4.78
CA LYS A 94 8.42 -20.89 -4.03
C LYS A 94 7.35 -20.33 -3.11
N LEU A 95 6.19 -20.99 -3.01
CA LEU A 95 5.14 -20.53 -2.12
C LEU A 95 5.57 -20.79 -0.67
N GLU A 96 5.67 -19.73 0.11
CA GLU A 96 5.96 -19.81 1.54
C GLU A 96 4.73 -19.41 2.35
N ILE A 97 4.45 -20.17 3.40
CA ILE A 97 3.37 -19.89 4.34
C ILE A 97 4.03 -19.73 5.70
N ILE A 98 3.98 -18.51 6.23
CA ILE A 98 4.58 -18.16 7.51
C ILE A 98 3.48 -17.63 8.44
N SER A 99 3.66 -17.82 9.74
CA SER A 99 2.72 -17.22 10.69
C SER A 99 2.85 -15.70 10.67
N GLY A 100 1.75 -15.00 10.92
CA GLY A 100 1.75 -13.54 11.08
C GLY A 100 2.72 -13.12 12.17
N LYS A 101 2.83 -13.91 13.25
CA LYS A 101 3.86 -13.70 14.29
C LYS A 101 5.29 -13.73 13.74
N GLU A 102 5.65 -14.73 12.94
CA GLU A 102 6.98 -14.83 12.34
C GLU A 102 7.23 -13.70 11.34
N TRP A 103 6.21 -13.35 10.55
CA TRP A 103 6.29 -12.25 9.59
C TRP A 103 6.51 -10.90 10.27
N LEU A 104 5.74 -10.59 11.32
CA LEU A 104 5.86 -9.37 12.12
C LEU A 104 7.18 -9.31 12.90
N SER A 105 7.77 -10.45 13.26
CA SER A 105 9.07 -10.52 13.94
C SER A 105 10.27 -10.29 13.01
N ASN A 106 10.07 -10.46 11.70
CA ASN A 106 11.12 -10.36 10.67
C ASN A 106 11.13 -9.00 9.93
N ARG A 107 10.20 -8.07 10.26
CA ARG A 107 10.18 -6.68 9.78
C ARG A 107 10.91 -5.75 10.74
#